data_AF-A0A9W7AAD8-F1
#
_entry.id   AF-A0A9W7AAD8-F1
#
_cell.length_a   1.000
_cell.length_b   1.000
_cell.length_c   1.000
_cell.angle_alpha   90.00
_cell.angle_beta   90.00
_cell.angle_gamma   90.00
#
_symmetry.space_group_name_H-M   'P 1'
#
loop_
_entity.id
_entity.type
_entity.pdbx_description
1 polymer ?
#
loop_
_entity_poly.entity_id
_entity_poly.type
_entity_poly.pdbx_seq_one_letter_code
_entity_poly.pdbx_strand_id
1 'polypeptide(L)'
;MPKTTLLSSTTLSTSSENSTNLPSSPNVGRPFSRLRFGQMVIVLGLAVYLGAVPFEGAWIVPGIAVAMVIGFMIEASEIHEGSDTPSSMTPPTLKEISRSLPGGVDTSDDDDSASGEEGEEKQGEELVWREQDGKSVLVPKFYMPKSKKNLLNRPTTMSEVSKHNKRNDCWIVIESHVYDITKYIDCHPGGWLPITNMAGKDCTDAFANYHPASIYRNLLPGFYIGECKDSLDGTEFVKEHRNIRQELLRRGLFETNTYYYYVKYIWLFFLLATSISFTLLAPTKPLRLTGAVFMAAFWQQLAFIGHDVGHNAISHKKWKDTTLGIIFGNTLGGISLGWWKHSHNVHHIVCNSVEHDPDIQHMPIMAVTDEIFDANKLDNAGVYDKEQNGFWSTYHMKWISPDLFSRYLVSYQHWLFYPIMAVARFNLYIQGFIYVATAWKQDAWFAKRFQKLEFFTLVGFVTWLSLLVSAMPTAGERVQWLLISHALAGWLHVQICISHFTMDTYHGHAYNGADDDWFKMQCFTTMNVDSWRWFDFVHGGLQFQIEHHLYPRLPRHNLREARALVKPFCVKWNVPYHELGFVDSNLELVAGLKSVAMKCREYGLGGIGGFKESQIYEGLNAIG
;
A
#
# COMPACT_ATOMS: atom_id res chain seq x y z
N MET A 1 27.31 -0.86 61.25
CA MET A 1 28.31 -1.88 61.68
C MET A 1 27.58 -3.21 61.89
N PRO A 2 28.28 -4.36 61.88
CA PRO A 2 29.66 -4.64 61.46
C PRO A 2 29.71 -5.41 60.11
N LYS A 3 30.83 -5.72 59.43
CA LYS A 3 32.24 -5.24 59.29
C LYS A 3 32.75 -5.90 57.95
N THR A 4 33.46 -5.24 57.03
CA THR A 4 34.95 -5.17 56.87
C THR A 4 35.72 -6.48 57.19
N THR A 5 36.81 -6.88 56.51
CA THR A 5 37.67 -6.31 55.41
C THR A 5 38.19 -7.50 54.54
N LEU A 6 39.12 -7.48 53.56
CA LEU A 6 40.21 -6.60 53.06
C LEU A 6 39.92 -6.11 51.61
N LEU A 7 40.72 -5.39 50.79
CA LEU A 7 42.16 -5.10 50.58
C LEU A 7 42.96 -6.22 49.85
N SER A 8 43.90 -5.94 48.92
CA SER A 8 44.67 -4.71 48.68
C SER A 8 44.83 -4.26 47.21
N SER A 9 45.40 -3.05 47.07
CA SER A 9 45.97 -2.35 45.90
C SER A 9 47.10 -3.11 45.15
N THR A 10 47.79 -2.61 44.10
CA THR A 10 48.35 -1.26 43.82
C THR A 10 48.82 -1.20 42.32
N THR A 11 48.35 -0.31 41.43
CA THR A 11 48.81 1.08 41.05
C THR A 11 49.88 1.23 39.94
N LEU A 12 49.58 2.10 38.94
CA LEU A 12 50.48 2.96 38.11
C LEU A 12 51.60 2.29 37.23
N SER A 13 52.17 2.93 36.17
CA SER A 13 51.67 3.92 35.18
C SER A 13 52.66 4.18 34.01
N THR A 14 52.15 4.67 32.87
CA THR A 14 52.74 5.71 31.95
C THR A 14 54.18 5.64 31.35
N SER A 15 54.22 5.51 30.00
CA SER A 15 54.92 6.36 28.99
C SER A 15 56.46 6.60 28.95
N SER A 16 57.07 6.26 27.80
CA SER A 16 57.96 7.09 26.91
C SER A 16 58.63 6.14 25.89
N GLU A 17 58.70 6.35 24.57
CA GLU A 17 59.19 7.47 23.73
C GLU A 17 60.70 7.76 23.83
N ASN A 18 61.51 7.14 22.94
CA ASN A 18 62.10 7.83 21.76
C ASN A 18 63.23 7.05 21.07
N SER A 19 63.25 7.08 19.74
CA SER A 19 64.44 7.44 18.93
C SER A 19 64.08 7.50 17.44
N THR A 20 64.72 8.42 16.71
CA THR A 20 64.45 8.73 15.30
C THR A 20 65.64 8.40 14.41
N ASN A 21 65.41 8.06 13.14
CA ASN A 21 66.02 8.77 12.01
C ASN A 21 65.46 8.35 10.63
N LEU A 22 65.64 9.26 9.66
CA LEU A 22 65.17 9.26 8.26
C LEU A 22 66.40 9.13 7.31
N PRO A 23 66.30 9.26 5.96
CA PRO A 23 65.14 9.14 5.04
C PRO A 23 65.38 8.21 3.82
N SER A 24 64.33 7.89 3.06
CA SER A 24 64.25 8.15 1.59
C SER A 24 62.91 7.72 0.98
N SER A 25 62.55 8.32 -0.16
CA SER A 25 61.26 8.24 -0.87
C SER A 25 61.47 8.82 -2.29
N PRO A 26 60.54 8.70 -3.29
CA PRO A 26 59.11 8.36 -3.13
C PRO A 26 58.44 7.49 -4.23
N ASN A 27 57.18 7.12 -3.95
CA ASN A 27 56.06 6.93 -4.91
C ASN A 27 56.11 5.74 -5.91
N VAL A 28 54.97 5.16 -6.36
CA VAL A 28 53.54 5.44 -6.11
C VAL A 28 52.82 4.15 -5.64
N GLY A 29 51.86 4.26 -4.72
CA GLY A 29 50.88 3.20 -4.44
C GLY A 29 49.51 3.77 -4.04
N ARG A 30 48.42 3.21 -4.58
CA ARG A 30 47.04 3.51 -4.14
C ARG A 30 46.57 2.50 -3.10
N PRO A 31 45.90 2.96 -2.03
CA PRO A 31 44.81 2.20 -1.44
C PRO A 31 43.55 3.06 -1.20
N PHE A 32 42.38 2.52 -1.52
CA PHE A 32 41.12 3.00 -0.94
C PHE A 32 41.02 2.56 0.53
N SER A 33 40.57 3.43 1.42
CA SER A 33 40.31 3.11 2.83
C SER A 33 38.83 3.33 3.18
N ARG A 34 38.31 2.48 4.07
CA ARG A 34 36.90 2.52 4.52
C ARG A 34 36.75 3.54 5.67
N LEU A 35 35.86 4.52 5.54
CA LEU A 35 35.41 5.30 6.70
C LEU A 35 34.63 4.40 7.68
N ARG A 36 34.71 4.73 8.98
CA ARG A 36 33.97 4.02 10.05
C ARG A 36 32.81 4.85 10.57
N PHE A 37 31.75 4.16 10.99
CA PHE A 37 30.44 4.70 11.38
C PHE A 37 30.48 5.97 12.26
N GLY A 38 31.40 6.06 13.23
CA GLY A 38 31.55 7.24 14.10
C GLY A 38 31.87 8.55 13.37
N GLN A 39 32.50 8.51 12.19
CA GLN A 39 32.83 9.72 11.43
C GLN A 39 31.60 10.33 10.74
N MET A 40 30.58 9.53 10.38
CA MET A 40 29.32 10.06 9.82
C MET A 40 28.52 10.85 10.87
N VAL A 41 28.58 10.43 12.14
CA VAL A 41 27.94 11.17 13.26
C VAL A 41 28.59 12.55 13.43
N ILE A 42 29.91 12.66 13.26
CA ILE A 42 30.62 13.94 13.32
C ILE A 42 30.24 14.84 12.13
N VAL A 43 30.09 14.30 10.91
CA VAL A 43 29.65 15.07 9.74
C VAL A 43 28.21 15.61 9.91
N LEU A 44 27.29 14.79 10.42
CA LEU A 44 25.92 15.23 10.74
C LEU A 44 25.89 16.24 11.90
N GLY A 45 26.72 16.05 12.92
CA GLY A 45 26.87 17.01 14.02
C GLY A 45 27.41 18.37 13.57
N LEU A 46 28.41 18.38 12.68
CA LEU A 46 28.91 19.61 12.06
C LEU A 46 27.85 20.29 11.20
N ALA A 47 27.04 19.54 10.44
CA ALA A 47 25.97 20.12 9.63
C ALA A 47 24.93 20.87 10.48
N VAL A 48 24.60 20.36 11.68
CA VAL A 48 23.71 21.06 12.62
C VAL A 48 24.39 22.26 13.28
N TYR A 49 25.68 22.15 13.65
CA TYR A 49 26.42 23.24 14.30
C TYR A 49 26.74 24.41 13.34
N LEU A 50 27.07 24.11 12.08
CA LEU A 50 27.35 25.12 11.04
C LEU A 50 26.09 25.85 10.56
N GLY A 51 24.89 25.31 10.82
CA GLY A 51 23.62 26.00 10.60
C GLY A 51 23.39 27.23 11.49
N ALA A 52 24.27 27.50 12.46
CA ALA A 52 24.19 28.64 13.38
C ALA A 52 25.05 29.85 12.95
N VAL A 53 25.65 29.85 11.75
CA VAL A 53 26.46 30.95 11.23
C VAL A 53 25.83 31.53 9.96
N PRO A 54 25.62 32.86 9.85
CA PRO A 54 25.12 33.45 8.60
C PRO A 54 26.22 33.44 7.54
N PHE A 55 26.06 32.61 6.50
CA PHE A 55 26.98 32.55 5.36
C PHE A 55 26.25 32.53 4.02
N GLU A 56 26.82 33.26 3.05
CA GLU A 56 26.29 33.39 1.70
C GLU A 56 26.62 32.13 0.87
N GLY A 57 25.61 31.33 0.50
CA GLY A 57 25.89 30.01 -0.11
C GLY A 57 24.67 29.21 -0.56
N ALA A 58 23.84 29.75 -1.44
CA ALA A 58 22.56 29.17 -1.88
C ALA A 58 22.63 27.84 -2.68
N TRP A 59 23.80 27.19 -2.78
CA TRP A 59 24.08 26.12 -3.75
C TRP A 59 24.11 24.69 -3.18
N ILE A 60 24.21 24.52 -1.85
CA ILE A 60 24.38 23.18 -1.23
C ILE A 60 23.09 22.35 -1.29
N VAL A 61 21.93 22.95 -0.98
CA VAL A 61 20.63 22.24 -0.96
C VAL A 61 20.21 21.76 -2.37
N PRO A 62 20.30 22.58 -3.44
CA PRO A 62 20.07 22.10 -4.80
C PRO A 62 21.01 20.96 -5.20
N GLY A 63 22.29 21.02 -4.80
CA GLY A 63 23.29 20.01 -5.15
C GLY A 63 22.93 18.59 -4.67
N ILE A 64 22.37 18.46 -3.47
CA ILE A 64 21.95 17.15 -2.94
C ILE A 64 20.74 16.60 -3.70
N ALA A 65 19.73 17.43 -3.97
CA ALA A 65 18.54 17.02 -4.73
C ALA A 65 18.90 16.64 -6.18
N VAL A 66 19.78 17.41 -6.83
CA VAL A 66 20.29 17.11 -8.18
C VAL A 66 21.13 15.83 -8.18
N ALA A 67 21.99 15.60 -7.19
CA ALA A 67 22.76 14.35 -7.09
C ALA A 67 21.86 13.11 -6.91
N MET A 68 20.77 13.22 -6.13
CA MET A 68 19.79 12.14 -5.97
C MET A 68 19.04 11.83 -7.27
N VAL A 69 18.70 12.84 -8.07
CA VAL A 69 18.05 12.65 -9.37
C VAL A 69 19.02 12.16 -10.45
N ILE A 70 20.28 12.62 -10.45
CA ILE A 70 21.31 12.09 -11.33
C ILE A 70 21.59 10.62 -11.02
N GLY A 71 21.62 10.22 -9.74
CA GLY A 71 21.66 8.81 -9.35
C GLY A 71 20.51 8.00 -9.93
N PHE A 72 19.27 8.52 -9.84
CA PHE A 72 18.09 7.91 -10.46
C PHE A 72 18.20 7.80 -11.99
N MET A 73 18.73 8.82 -12.68
CA MET A 73 18.93 8.77 -14.13
C MET A 73 20.05 7.81 -14.55
N ILE A 74 21.12 7.70 -13.77
CA ILE A 74 22.20 6.74 -14.00
C ILE A 74 21.69 5.31 -13.82
N GLU A 75 21.05 4.99 -12.69
CA GLU A 75 20.49 3.66 -12.43
C GLU A 75 19.37 3.28 -13.43
N ALA A 76 18.66 4.27 -14.00
CA ALA A 76 17.72 4.06 -15.12
C ALA A 76 18.43 3.86 -16.48
N SER A 77 19.62 4.43 -16.69
CA SER A 77 20.42 4.23 -17.91
C SER A 77 21.19 2.90 -17.93
N GLU A 78 21.63 2.41 -16.77
CA GLU A 78 22.25 1.08 -16.60
C GLU A 78 21.27 -0.08 -16.88
N ILE A 79 19.95 0.19 -16.93
CA ILE A 79 18.93 -0.74 -17.41
C ILE A 79 18.93 -0.86 -18.95
N HIS A 80 19.52 0.11 -19.66
CA HIS A 80 19.45 0.20 -21.12
C HIS A 80 20.71 -0.34 -21.85
N GLU A 81 21.88 -0.35 -21.18
CA GLU A 81 23.15 -0.91 -21.69
C GLU A 81 23.54 -2.17 -20.90
N GLY A 82 22.83 -3.28 -21.14
CA GLY A 82 22.94 -4.48 -20.29
C GLY A 82 22.68 -5.83 -20.99
N SER A 83 22.82 -5.91 -22.31
CA SER A 83 22.70 -7.16 -23.06
C SER A 83 24.05 -7.81 -23.33
N ASP A 84 24.59 -8.55 -22.34
CA ASP A 84 25.39 -9.78 -22.53
C ASP A 84 25.75 -10.42 -21.17
N THR A 85 26.25 -11.67 -21.18
CA THR A 85 26.37 -12.53 -19.97
C THR A 85 27.71 -13.31 -19.95
N PRO A 86 28.08 -14.00 -18.84
CA PRO A 86 28.30 -13.44 -17.50
C PRO A 86 29.62 -13.96 -16.84
N SER A 87 30.08 -13.39 -15.71
CA SER A 87 31.08 -14.07 -14.85
C SER A 87 31.00 -13.77 -13.35
N SER A 88 30.75 -14.83 -12.57
CA SER A 88 31.14 -15.05 -11.17
C SER A 88 30.98 -13.92 -10.12
N MET A 89 29.82 -13.89 -9.45
CA MET A 89 29.73 -14.34 -8.05
C MET A 89 28.28 -14.73 -7.72
N THR A 90 28.03 -16.01 -7.43
CA THR A 90 26.69 -16.59 -7.29
C THR A 90 26.26 -16.78 -5.83
N PRO A 91 25.05 -16.35 -5.44
CA PRO A 91 24.35 -16.90 -4.28
C PRO A 91 24.01 -18.39 -4.50
N PRO A 92 23.84 -19.20 -3.44
CA PRO A 92 23.48 -20.61 -3.57
C PRO A 92 22.10 -20.80 -4.19
N THR A 93 21.95 -21.86 -4.97
CA THR A 93 20.75 -22.21 -5.72
C THR A 93 19.81 -23.13 -4.93
N LEU A 94 18.54 -23.15 -5.32
CA LEU A 94 17.53 -24.07 -4.73
C LEU A 94 17.90 -25.56 -4.87
N LYS A 95 18.76 -25.91 -5.85
CA LYS A 95 19.23 -27.30 -6.08
C LYS A 95 20.29 -27.76 -5.07
N GLU A 96 20.99 -26.82 -4.44
CA GLU A 96 21.94 -27.09 -3.35
C GLU A 96 21.21 -27.25 -2.01
N ILE A 97 20.15 -26.46 -1.78
CA ILE A 97 19.28 -26.58 -0.60
C ILE A 97 18.55 -27.94 -0.56
N SER A 98 18.20 -28.53 -1.71
CA SER A 98 17.60 -29.86 -1.75
C SER A 98 18.56 -31.02 -1.42
N ARG A 99 19.89 -30.81 -1.49
CA ARG A 99 20.89 -31.86 -1.24
C ARG A 99 21.28 -32.03 0.23
N SER A 100 20.79 -31.17 1.15
CA SER A 100 21.03 -31.28 2.59
C SER A 100 19.93 -32.03 3.37
N LEU A 101 19.01 -32.70 2.67
CA LEU A 101 17.97 -33.56 3.28
C LEU A 101 18.32 -35.05 3.07
N PRO A 102 18.07 -35.94 4.05
CA PRO A 102 18.42 -37.35 3.90
C PRO A 102 17.54 -38.07 2.87
N GLY A 103 18.15 -38.87 1.98
CA GLY A 103 17.43 -39.77 1.07
C GLY A 103 17.38 -39.38 -0.42
N GLY A 104 18.35 -38.61 -0.93
CA GLY A 104 18.47 -38.37 -2.36
C GLY A 104 19.04 -39.56 -3.14
N VAL A 105 18.46 -39.84 -4.31
CA VAL A 105 19.04 -40.69 -5.37
C VAL A 105 19.13 -39.82 -6.64
N ASP A 106 20.29 -39.82 -7.31
CA ASP A 106 20.50 -39.05 -8.53
C ASP A 106 19.85 -39.72 -9.76
N THR A 107 19.47 -38.91 -10.74
CA THR A 107 19.13 -39.36 -12.10
C THR A 107 19.72 -38.39 -13.11
N SER A 108 20.55 -38.91 -14.00
CA SER A 108 21.03 -38.27 -15.21
C SER A 108 21.22 -39.36 -16.26
N ASP A 109 20.45 -39.23 -17.34
CA ASP A 109 20.82 -39.48 -18.73
C ASP A 109 21.38 -40.89 -19.10
N ASP A 110 20.62 -41.65 -19.90
CA ASP A 110 20.97 -41.93 -21.30
C ASP A 110 19.82 -42.66 -22.05
N ASP A 111 19.98 -42.82 -23.38
CA ASP A 111 18.92 -42.96 -24.39
C ASP A 111 18.26 -44.36 -24.60
N ASP A 112 17.19 -44.32 -25.41
CA ASP A 112 16.67 -45.36 -26.32
C ASP A 112 16.24 -46.75 -25.77
N SER A 113 14.93 -46.96 -25.75
CA SER A 113 14.32 -47.94 -26.71
C SER A 113 12.80 -47.81 -26.78
N ALA A 114 12.25 -47.84 -28.00
CA ALA A 114 10.82 -47.81 -28.23
C ALA A 114 10.22 -49.24 -28.22
N SER A 115 9.37 -49.52 -27.24
CA SER A 115 8.36 -50.58 -27.31
C SER A 115 7.08 -50.06 -26.66
N GLY A 116 5.93 -50.34 -27.26
CA GLY A 116 4.68 -49.67 -26.92
C GLY A 116 3.88 -50.38 -25.83
N GLU A 117 3.38 -49.60 -24.88
CA GLU A 117 2.12 -49.90 -24.19
C GLU A 117 1.08 -48.85 -24.60
N GLU A 118 -0.20 -49.20 -24.51
CA GLU A 118 -1.29 -48.52 -25.21
C GLU A 118 -1.64 -47.16 -24.58
N GLY A 119 -2.06 -46.22 -25.41
CA GLY A 119 -2.21 -44.82 -25.00
C GLY A 119 -3.41 -44.57 -24.09
N GLU A 120 -3.16 -44.30 -22.81
CA GLU A 120 -4.05 -43.42 -22.05
C GLU A 120 -4.07 -42.05 -22.75
N GLU A 121 -5.25 -41.60 -23.19
CA GLU A 121 -5.43 -40.22 -23.61
C GLU A 121 -5.17 -39.29 -22.42
N LYS A 122 -3.98 -38.67 -22.39
CA LYS A 122 -3.72 -37.53 -21.52
C LYS A 122 -4.69 -36.41 -21.90
N GLN A 123 -5.77 -36.28 -21.14
CA GLN A 123 -6.64 -35.12 -21.18
C GLN A 123 -5.77 -33.88 -21.11
N GLY A 124 -5.82 -33.03 -22.16
CA GLY A 124 -4.93 -31.89 -22.29
C GLY A 124 -5.08 -30.98 -21.09
N GLU A 125 -3.98 -30.72 -20.37
CA GLU A 125 -3.98 -29.87 -19.17
C GLU A 125 -4.62 -28.52 -19.50
N GLU A 126 -5.70 -28.13 -18.81
CA GLU A 126 -6.39 -26.87 -19.08
C GLU A 126 -5.43 -25.71 -18.82
N LEU A 127 -5.07 -24.98 -19.89
CA LEU A 127 -4.13 -23.87 -19.82
C LEU A 127 -4.87 -22.54 -19.65
N VAL A 128 -4.34 -21.69 -18.77
CA VAL A 128 -4.91 -20.40 -18.41
C VAL A 128 -3.80 -19.34 -18.38
N TRP A 129 -4.12 -18.10 -18.76
CA TRP A 129 -3.20 -16.98 -18.62
C TRP A 129 -3.10 -16.55 -17.16
N ARG A 130 -1.86 -16.36 -16.68
CA ARG A 130 -1.54 -15.77 -15.38
C ARG A 130 -0.42 -14.74 -15.54
N GLU A 131 -0.28 -13.82 -14.59
CA GLU A 131 0.85 -12.90 -14.53
C GLU A 131 2.06 -13.58 -13.85
N GLN A 132 3.27 -13.29 -14.31
CA GLN A 132 4.52 -13.65 -13.64
C GLN A 132 5.56 -12.54 -13.84
N ASP A 133 5.94 -11.85 -12.76
CA ASP A 133 6.96 -10.79 -12.76
C ASP A 133 6.75 -9.72 -13.87
N GLY A 134 5.50 -9.34 -14.13
CA GLY A 134 5.13 -8.34 -15.14
C GLY A 134 5.05 -8.86 -16.58
N LYS A 135 4.86 -10.17 -16.76
CA LYS A 135 4.62 -10.80 -18.07
C LYS A 135 3.38 -11.69 -18.03
N SER A 136 2.61 -11.71 -19.12
CA SER A 136 1.56 -12.71 -19.30
C SER A 136 2.16 -14.05 -19.70
N VAL A 137 1.86 -15.10 -18.94
CA VAL A 137 2.30 -16.47 -19.22
C VAL A 137 1.12 -17.42 -19.25
N LEU A 138 1.14 -18.33 -20.23
CA LEU A 138 0.18 -19.44 -20.34
C LEU A 138 0.70 -20.62 -19.51
N VAL A 139 -0.09 -21.10 -18.56
CA VAL A 139 0.30 -22.15 -17.59
C VAL A 139 -0.87 -23.10 -17.30
N PRO A 140 -0.61 -24.34 -16.82
CA PRO A 140 -1.65 -25.18 -16.26
C PRO A 140 -2.46 -24.45 -15.19
N LYS A 141 -3.78 -24.62 -15.25
CA LYS A 141 -4.75 -24.03 -14.33
C LYS A 141 -4.55 -24.56 -12.91
N PHE A 142 -4.62 -25.88 -12.75
CA PHE A 142 -4.44 -26.56 -11.46
C PHE A 142 -3.09 -27.29 -11.38
N TYR A 143 -2.58 -27.47 -10.16
CA TYR A 143 -1.37 -28.22 -9.86
C TYR A 143 -1.62 -29.16 -8.67
N MET A 144 -1.57 -30.48 -8.92
CA MET A 144 -1.72 -31.52 -7.89
C MET A 144 -0.64 -31.43 -6.78
N PRO A 145 -0.98 -31.76 -5.52
CA PRO A 145 0.00 -31.80 -4.43
C PRO A 145 0.98 -32.96 -4.62
N LYS A 146 2.24 -32.77 -4.18
CA LYS A 146 3.23 -33.86 -4.12
C LYS A 146 2.93 -34.92 -3.03
N SER A 147 2.04 -34.61 -2.08
CA SER A 147 1.65 -35.50 -0.99
C SER A 147 0.14 -35.54 -0.87
N LYS A 148 -0.44 -36.75 -0.91
CA LYS A 148 -1.89 -36.97 -0.74
C LYS A 148 -2.32 -37.12 0.73
N LYS A 149 -1.40 -36.96 1.69
CA LYS A 149 -1.64 -37.26 3.12
C LYS A 149 -2.73 -36.41 3.79
N ASN A 150 -2.93 -35.18 3.32
CA ASN A 150 -3.87 -34.22 3.91
C ASN A 150 -5.20 -34.11 3.14
N LEU A 151 -5.44 -34.99 2.15
CA LEU A 151 -6.65 -34.93 1.35
C LEU A 151 -7.87 -35.43 2.14
N LEU A 152 -9.00 -34.75 1.95
CA LEU A 152 -10.30 -35.15 2.46
C LEU A 152 -10.84 -36.32 1.64
N ASN A 153 -11.41 -37.32 2.32
CA ASN A 153 -11.98 -38.52 1.69
C ASN A 153 -13.26 -38.26 0.85
N ARG A 154 -13.72 -37.00 0.78
CA ARG A 154 -14.86 -36.55 -0.02
C ARG A 154 -14.65 -35.08 -0.44
N PRO A 155 -15.11 -34.64 -1.62
CA PRO A 155 -15.19 -33.23 -1.94
C PRO A 155 -16.08 -32.49 -0.92
N THR A 156 -15.74 -31.24 -0.67
CA THR A 156 -16.36 -30.36 0.33
C THR A 156 -17.44 -29.46 -0.30
N THR A 157 -18.07 -28.62 0.52
CA THR A 157 -19.02 -27.58 0.08
C THR A 157 -18.68 -26.23 0.69
N MET A 158 -19.12 -25.13 0.08
CA MET A 158 -18.99 -23.77 0.59
C MET A 158 -19.61 -23.64 1.99
N SER A 159 -20.72 -24.34 2.27
CA SER A 159 -21.33 -24.39 3.60
C SER A 159 -20.51 -25.14 4.67
N GLU A 160 -19.50 -25.94 4.29
CA GLU A 160 -18.52 -26.49 5.22
C GLU A 160 -17.31 -25.53 5.33
N VAL A 161 -16.79 -25.06 4.20
CA VAL A 161 -15.65 -24.13 4.12
C VAL A 161 -15.92 -22.88 4.97
N SER A 162 -17.13 -22.33 4.94
CA SER A 162 -17.53 -21.11 5.70
C SER A 162 -17.41 -21.23 7.22
N LYS A 163 -17.26 -22.45 7.76
CA LYS A 163 -17.03 -22.70 9.19
C LYS A 163 -15.56 -22.44 9.59
N HIS A 164 -14.66 -22.63 8.64
CA HIS A 164 -13.21 -22.45 8.78
C HIS A 164 -12.84 -21.01 8.44
N ASN A 165 -13.40 -20.07 9.21
CA ASN A 165 -13.37 -18.62 8.95
C ASN A 165 -12.52 -17.80 9.95
N LYS A 166 -11.52 -18.41 10.60
CA LYS A 166 -10.77 -17.80 11.72
C LYS A 166 -9.26 -17.88 11.53
N ARG A 167 -8.50 -16.94 12.09
CA ARG A 167 -7.01 -16.93 12.03
C ARG A 167 -6.36 -18.24 12.54
N ASN A 168 -7.04 -19.00 13.40
CA ASN A 168 -6.59 -20.30 13.93
C ASN A 168 -7.32 -21.52 13.34
N ASP A 169 -8.21 -21.33 12.37
CA ASP A 169 -8.92 -22.37 11.62
C ASP A 169 -9.46 -21.75 10.31
N CYS A 170 -8.66 -21.81 9.24
CA CYS A 170 -8.84 -21.02 8.02
C CYS A 170 -8.71 -21.87 6.75
N TRP A 171 -9.83 -22.09 6.07
CA TRP A 171 -9.84 -22.64 4.72
C TRP A 171 -10.22 -21.56 3.70
N ILE A 172 -9.75 -21.71 2.47
CA ILE A 172 -10.11 -20.86 1.34
C ILE A 172 -10.38 -21.71 0.11
N VAL A 173 -11.22 -21.22 -0.80
CA VAL A 173 -11.41 -21.81 -2.14
C VAL A 173 -10.74 -20.94 -3.20
N ILE A 174 -9.96 -21.58 -4.08
CA ILE A 174 -9.38 -20.98 -5.29
C ILE A 174 -9.66 -21.94 -6.45
N GLU A 175 -10.33 -21.45 -7.49
CA GLU A 175 -10.65 -22.20 -8.72
C GLU A 175 -11.30 -23.57 -8.42
N SER A 176 -12.31 -23.57 -7.54
CA SER A 176 -13.02 -24.77 -7.04
C SER A 176 -12.20 -25.75 -6.20
N HIS A 177 -10.97 -25.41 -5.82
CA HIS A 177 -10.12 -26.23 -4.95
C HIS A 177 -10.03 -25.61 -3.54
N VAL A 178 -10.15 -26.43 -2.51
CA VAL A 178 -10.10 -26.05 -1.09
C VAL A 178 -8.67 -26.19 -0.55
N TYR A 179 -8.22 -25.20 0.22
CA TYR A 179 -6.89 -25.14 0.82
C TYR A 179 -6.95 -24.82 2.32
N ASP A 180 -6.33 -25.65 3.16
CA ASP A 180 -6.05 -25.32 4.58
C ASP A 180 -4.77 -24.49 4.67
N ILE A 181 -4.93 -23.20 4.94
CA ILE A 181 -3.82 -22.25 5.06
C ILE A 181 -3.57 -21.81 6.50
N THR A 182 -4.25 -22.42 7.48
CA THR A 182 -4.23 -22.04 8.92
C THR A 182 -2.81 -21.81 9.45
N LYS A 183 -1.88 -22.71 9.11
CA LYS A 183 -0.48 -22.67 9.60
C LYS A 183 0.42 -21.69 8.83
N TYR A 184 -0.09 -21.00 7.82
CA TYR A 184 0.67 -20.10 6.95
C TYR A 184 0.30 -18.62 7.12
N ILE A 185 -0.87 -18.30 7.69
CA ILE A 185 -1.41 -16.93 7.79
C ILE A 185 -0.40 -15.94 8.40
N ASP A 186 0.23 -16.30 9.52
CA ASP A 186 1.18 -15.44 10.23
C ASP A 186 2.51 -15.25 9.47
N CYS A 187 2.82 -16.16 8.55
CA CYS A 187 3.99 -16.13 7.67
C CYS A 187 3.71 -15.45 6.32
N HIS A 188 2.46 -15.08 6.03
CA HIS A 188 2.06 -14.55 4.73
C HIS A 188 2.73 -13.18 4.44
N PRO A 189 3.36 -12.99 3.27
CA PRO A 189 3.98 -11.72 2.91
C PRO A 189 3.03 -10.51 2.83
N GLY A 190 1.72 -10.70 2.72
CA GLY A 190 0.71 -9.62 2.81
C GLY A 190 0.20 -9.34 4.23
N GLY A 191 0.63 -10.10 5.23
CA GLY A 191 0.08 -10.06 6.60
C GLY A 191 -1.16 -10.93 6.77
N TRP A 192 -1.60 -11.07 8.02
CA TRP A 192 -2.68 -11.98 8.42
C TRP A 192 -4.09 -11.43 8.14
N LEU A 193 -4.28 -10.10 8.23
CA LEU A 193 -5.60 -9.46 8.17
C LEU A 193 -6.26 -9.58 6.77
N PRO A 194 -5.57 -9.33 5.63
CA PRO A 194 -6.16 -9.57 4.31
C PRO A 194 -6.62 -11.03 4.11
N ILE A 195 -5.89 -12.01 4.64
CA ILE A 195 -6.29 -13.43 4.57
C ILE A 195 -7.50 -13.68 5.46
N THR A 196 -7.51 -13.18 6.69
CA THR A 196 -8.58 -13.48 7.65
C THR A 196 -9.94 -12.95 7.16
N ASN A 197 -9.95 -11.83 6.43
CA ASN A 197 -11.13 -11.33 5.73
C ASN A 197 -11.61 -12.19 4.54
N MET A 198 -10.78 -13.12 4.05
CA MET A 198 -11.11 -14.11 3.01
C MET A 198 -11.28 -15.53 3.57
N ALA A 199 -11.16 -15.72 4.89
CA ALA A 199 -11.30 -17.03 5.51
C ALA A 199 -12.75 -17.55 5.39
N GLY A 200 -12.89 -18.81 4.97
CA GLY A 200 -14.17 -19.46 4.74
C GLY A 200 -14.84 -19.14 3.38
N LYS A 201 -14.14 -18.49 2.45
CA LYS A 201 -14.71 -17.96 1.20
C LYS A 201 -14.07 -18.51 -0.07
N ASP A 202 -14.74 -18.30 -1.20
CA ASP A 202 -14.07 -18.29 -2.50
C ASP A 202 -13.27 -16.99 -2.61
N CYS A 203 -11.97 -17.12 -2.81
CA CYS A 203 -11.06 -15.99 -2.93
C CYS A 203 -10.35 -15.95 -4.30
N THR A 204 -10.81 -16.72 -5.28
CA THR A 204 -10.16 -16.91 -6.59
C THR A 204 -9.72 -15.60 -7.24
N ASP A 205 -10.63 -14.64 -7.40
CA ASP A 205 -10.36 -13.38 -8.10
C ASP A 205 -9.42 -12.45 -7.30
N ALA A 206 -9.65 -12.33 -5.99
CA ALA A 206 -8.77 -11.61 -5.08
C ALA A 206 -7.36 -12.22 -5.04
N PHE A 207 -7.26 -13.55 -5.00
CA PHE A 207 -5.99 -14.28 -5.01
C PHE A 207 -5.25 -14.08 -6.34
N ALA A 208 -5.96 -14.19 -7.46
CA ALA A 208 -5.41 -13.97 -8.80
C ALA A 208 -4.89 -12.55 -9.01
N ASN A 209 -5.42 -11.56 -8.29
CA ASN A 209 -4.98 -10.18 -8.34
C ASN A 209 -3.63 -9.92 -7.67
N TYR A 210 -3.27 -10.66 -6.64
CA TYR A 210 -2.03 -10.44 -5.87
C TYR A 210 -0.92 -11.46 -6.14
N HIS A 211 -1.24 -12.67 -6.61
CA HIS A 211 -0.29 -13.78 -6.67
C HIS A 211 0.14 -14.14 -8.12
N PRO A 212 1.46 -14.12 -8.42
CA PRO A 212 1.96 -14.54 -9.73
C PRO A 212 1.89 -16.08 -9.91
N ALA A 213 1.96 -16.55 -11.16
CA ALA A 213 1.83 -17.95 -11.57
C ALA A 213 2.71 -18.93 -10.76
N SER A 214 3.93 -18.52 -10.40
CA SER A 214 4.85 -19.28 -9.55
C SER A 214 4.29 -19.64 -8.17
N ILE A 215 3.34 -18.88 -7.61
CA ILE A 215 2.68 -19.23 -6.34
C ILE A 215 1.74 -20.42 -6.52
N TYR A 216 0.94 -20.42 -7.59
CA TYR A 216 0.06 -21.54 -7.97
C TYR A 216 0.84 -22.84 -8.18
N ARG A 217 2.04 -22.74 -8.77
CA ARG A 217 2.90 -23.92 -9.04
C ARG A 217 3.68 -24.40 -7.82
N ASN A 218 4.24 -23.50 -7.02
CA ASN A 218 5.30 -23.83 -6.06
C ASN A 218 4.86 -23.82 -4.59
N LEU A 219 3.78 -23.13 -4.25
CA LEU A 219 3.35 -22.91 -2.86
C LEU A 219 1.93 -23.43 -2.61
N LEU A 220 0.97 -23.00 -3.43
CA LEU A 220 -0.45 -23.32 -3.28
C LEU A 220 -0.75 -24.84 -3.17
N PRO A 221 -0.09 -25.75 -3.92
CA PRO A 221 -0.35 -27.19 -3.81
C PRO A 221 0.09 -27.80 -2.47
N GLY A 222 0.89 -27.08 -1.66
CA GLY A 222 1.26 -27.52 -0.31
C GLY A 222 0.10 -27.46 0.70
N PHE A 223 -0.97 -26.72 0.39
CA PHE A 223 -2.12 -26.48 1.26
C PHE A 223 -3.40 -27.18 0.80
N TYR A 224 -3.38 -27.85 -0.36
CA TYR A 224 -4.57 -28.44 -0.96
C TYR A 224 -5.15 -29.60 -0.14
N ILE A 225 -6.46 -29.59 0.11
CA ILE A 225 -7.17 -30.62 0.86
C ILE A 225 -8.32 -31.29 0.09
N GLY A 226 -8.88 -30.70 -0.96
CA GLY A 226 -9.95 -31.32 -1.75
C GLY A 226 -10.71 -30.36 -2.66
N GLU A 227 -11.61 -30.86 -3.49
CA GLU A 227 -12.49 -30.07 -4.36
C GLU A 227 -13.67 -29.47 -3.57
N CYS A 228 -14.18 -28.32 -4.01
CA CYS A 228 -15.45 -27.73 -3.57
C CYS A 228 -16.52 -27.93 -4.66
N LYS A 229 -17.71 -28.46 -4.31
CA LYS A 229 -18.74 -28.84 -5.28
C LYS A 229 -19.65 -27.70 -5.75
N ASP A 230 -19.76 -26.64 -4.96
CA ASP A 230 -20.75 -25.56 -5.05
C ASP A 230 -20.07 -24.18 -5.04
N SER A 231 -18.85 -24.10 -5.59
CA SER A 231 -18.17 -22.86 -5.95
C SER A 231 -18.91 -22.08 -7.04
N LEU A 232 -18.72 -20.75 -7.08
CA LEU A 232 -19.39 -19.89 -8.05
C LEU A 232 -18.77 -19.98 -9.47
N ASP A 233 -17.59 -20.58 -9.59
CA ASP A 233 -16.87 -20.93 -10.84
C ASP A 233 -17.76 -21.53 -11.94
N GLY A 234 -18.77 -22.30 -11.55
CA GLY A 234 -19.68 -22.96 -12.48
C GLY A 234 -20.60 -21.98 -13.24
N THR A 235 -20.83 -20.78 -12.71
CA THR A 235 -21.80 -19.82 -13.24
C THR A 235 -21.32 -19.09 -14.49
N GLU A 236 -22.25 -18.71 -15.36
CA GLU A 236 -21.96 -17.98 -16.60
C GLU A 236 -21.39 -16.58 -16.33
N PHE A 237 -21.93 -15.88 -15.33
CA PHE A 237 -21.44 -14.58 -14.85
C PHE A 237 -19.95 -14.63 -14.45
N VAL A 238 -19.57 -15.60 -13.61
CA VAL A 238 -18.19 -15.74 -13.12
C VAL A 238 -17.22 -16.11 -14.23
N LYS A 239 -17.63 -17.01 -15.13
CA LYS A 239 -16.85 -17.35 -16.32
C LYS A 239 -16.58 -16.14 -17.21
N GLU A 240 -17.57 -15.27 -17.42
CA GLU A 240 -17.42 -14.09 -18.27
C GLU A 240 -16.55 -12.99 -17.64
N HIS A 241 -16.72 -12.63 -16.35
CA HIS A 241 -15.84 -11.60 -15.77
C HIS A 241 -14.39 -12.08 -15.62
N ARG A 242 -14.17 -13.38 -15.38
CA ARG A 242 -12.82 -13.97 -15.40
C ARG A 242 -12.24 -14.00 -16.81
N ASN A 243 -13.06 -14.15 -17.85
CA ASN A 243 -12.61 -14.00 -19.24
C ASN A 243 -12.13 -12.57 -19.56
N ILE A 244 -12.65 -11.52 -18.91
CA ILE A 244 -12.08 -10.16 -19.02
C ILE A 244 -10.61 -10.16 -18.55
N ARG A 245 -10.31 -10.79 -17.39
CA ARG A 245 -8.92 -10.92 -16.91
C ARG A 245 -8.05 -11.70 -17.90
N GLN A 246 -8.57 -12.77 -18.48
CA GLN A 246 -7.87 -13.54 -19.51
C GLN A 246 -7.56 -12.70 -20.74
N GLU A 247 -8.50 -11.88 -21.21
CA GLU A 247 -8.30 -10.99 -22.35
C GLU A 247 -7.30 -9.85 -22.05
N LEU A 248 -7.33 -9.27 -20.84
CA LEU A 248 -6.32 -8.30 -20.38
C LEU A 248 -4.90 -8.91 -20.40
N LEU A 249 -4.75 -10.14 -19.90
CA LEU A 249 -3.48 -10.86 -19.93
C LEU A 249 -3.07 -11.21 -21.36
N ARG A 250 -3.96 -11.77 -22.18
CA ARG A 250 -3.69 -12.13 -23.58
C ARG A 250 -3.30 -10.93 -24.45
N ARG A 251 -3.76 -9.73 -24.12
CA ARG A 251 -3.36 -8.46 -24.76
C ARG A 251 -2.03 -7.87 -24.23
N GLY A 252 -1.41 -8.48 -23.23
CA GLY A 252 -0.21 -7.94 -22.58
C GLY A 252 -0.46 -6.71 -21.72
N LEU A 253 -1.70 -6.41 -21.31
CA LEU A 253 -2.02 -5.17 -20.59
C LEU A 253 -1.55 -5.18 -19.12
N PHE A 254 -1.10 -6.32 -18.60
CA PHE A 254 -0.36 -6.40 -17.34
C PHE A 254 1.14 -6.13 -17.49
N GLU A 255 1.65 -5.97 -18.71
CA GLU A 255 3.07 -5.67 -18.96
C GLU A 255 3.32 -4.16 -18.84
N THR A 256 4.32 -3.79 -18.03
CA THR A 256 4.61 -2.37 -17.77
C THR A 256 5.33 -1.70 -18.93
N ASN A 257 4.71 -0.67 -19.51
CA ASN A 257 5.39 0.26 -20.40
C ASN A 257 6.39 1.14 -19.60
N THR A 258 7.67 0.77 -19.61
CA THR A 258 8.74 1.51 -18.93
C THR A 258 8.89 2.95 -19.44
N TYR A 259 8.64 3.21 -20.72
CA TYR A 259 8.75 4.57 -21.30
C TYR A 259 7.70 5.52 -20.73
N TYR A 260 6.47 5.05 -20.47
CA TYR A 260 5.45 5.84 -19.76
C TYR A 260 5.97 6.32 -18.40
N TYR A 261 6.60 5.43 -17.62
CA TYR A 261 7.16 5.79 -16.32
C TYR A 261 8.38 6.70 -16.44
N TYR A 262 9.29 6.45 -17.39
CA TYR A 262 10.42 7.34 -17.67
C TYR A 262 9.98 8.80 -17.93
N VAL A 263 8.95 9.00 -18.75
CA VAL A 263 8.34 10.32 -18.98
C VAL A 263 7.75 10.90 -17.69
N LYS A 264 7.09 10.10 -16.85
CA LYS A 264 6.58 10.58 -15.54
C LYS A 264 7.70 10.98 -14.59
N TYR A 265 8.84 10.28 -14.56
CA TYR A 265 9.99 10.66 -13.73
C TYR A 265 10.64 11.97 -14.19
N ILE A 266 10.75 12.22 -15.51
CA ILE A 266 11.17 13.53 -16.04
C ILE A 266 10.22 14.65 -15.60
N TRP A 267 8.90 14.43 -15.68
CA TRP A 267 7.92 15.40 -15.22
C TRP A 267 7.99 15.67 -13.71
N LEU A 268 8.23 14.64 -12.89
CA LEU A 268 8.47 14.82 -11.46
C LEU A 268 9.72 15.65 -11.17
N PHE A 269 10.83 15.38 -11.85
CA PHE A 269 12.04 16.20 -11.71
C PHE A 269 11.77 17.65 -12.11
N PHE A 270 11.10 17.88 -13.24
CA PHE A 270 10.76 19.22 -13.69
C PHE A 270 9.90 19.99 -12.68
N LEU A 271 8.86 19.35 -12.12
CA LEU A 271 8.00 19.95 -11.10
C LEU A 271 8.76 20.26 -9.80
N LEU A 272 9.59 19.33 -9.32
CA LEU A 272 10.40 19.52 -8.11
C LEU A 272 11.46 20.62 -8.28
N ALA A 273 12.19 20.59 -9.40
CA ALA A 273 13.19 21.60 -9.73
C ALA A 273 12.55 22.99 -9.86
N THR A 274 11.44 23.10 -10.59
CA THR A 274 10.69 24.36 -10.73
C THR A 274 10.20 24.86 -9.37
N SER A 275 9.65 23.98 -8.53
CA SER A 275 9.25 24.33 -7.16
C SER A 275 10.40 24.90 -6.34
N ILE A 276 11.56 24.23 -6.32
CA ILE A 276 12.74 24.65 -5.56
C ILE A 276 13.28 25.98 -6.10
N SER A 277 13.42 26.11 -7.42
CA SER A 277 13.89 27.35 -8.07
C SER A 277 12.97 28.55 -7.77
N PHE A 278 11.65 28.40 -7.90
CA PHE A 278 10.72 29.49 -7.55
C PHE A 278 10.74 29.80 -6.05
N THR A 279 10.80 28.79 -5.18
CA THR A 279 10.80 29.00 -3.71
C THR A 279 12.07 29.71 -3.23
N LEU A 280 13.25 29.36 -3.77
CA LEU A 280 14.55 29.87 -3.30
C LEU A 280 15.04 31.11 -4.06
N LEU A 281 14.81 31.20 -5.38
CA LEU A 281 15.48 32.19 -6.24
C LEU A 281 14.57 33.35 -6.66
N ALA A 282 13.25 33.24 -6.47
CA ALA A 282 12.34 34.27 -6.97
C ALA A 282 12.37 35.55 -6.10
N PRO A 283 12.47 36.74 -6.71
CA PRO A 283 12.70 37.99 -5.97
C PRO A 283 11.49 38.44 -5.15
N THR A 284 10.27 38.20 -5.64
CA THR A 284 9.03 38.65 -4.99
C THR A 284 8.31 37.51 -4.26
N LYS A 285 7.64 37.86 -3.15
CA LYS A 285 6.84 36.93 -2.36
C LYS A 285 5.81 36.13 -3.17
N PRO A 286 5.00 36.72 -4.08
CA PRO A 286 4.06 35.95 -4.91
C PRO A 286 4.73 34.87 -5.75
N LEU A 287 5.91 35.15 -6.32
CA LEU A 287 6.65 34.17 -7.11
C LEU A 287 7.25 33.05 -6.23
N ARG A 288 7.73 33.35 -5.02
CA ARG A 288 8.10 32.30 -4.05
C ARG A 288 6.92 31.42 -3.67
N LEU A 289 5.72 31.99 -3.51
CA LEU A 289 4.50 31.23 -3.24
C LEU A 289 4.01 30.42 -4.45
N THR A 290 4.31 30.79 -5.71
CA THR A 290 4.06 29.87 -6.84
C THR A 290 4.93 28.60 -6.79
N GLY A 291 6.06 28.62 -6.07
CA GLY A 291 6.81 27.40 -5.74
C GLY A 291 5.97 26.38 -4.96
N ALA A 292 5.11 26.82 -4.03
CA ALA A 292 4.21 25.95 -3.30
C ALA A 292 3.19 25.23 -4.20
N VAL A 293 2.76 25.89 -5.28
CA VAL A 293 1.84 25.32 -6.29
C VAL A 293 2.54 24.21 -7.09
N PHE A 294 3.80 24.42 -7.48
CA PHE A 294 4.60 23.37 -8.12
C PHE A 294 4.91 22.20 -7.16
N MET A 295 5.15 22.46 -5.87
CA MET A 295 5.30 21.39 -4.87
C MET A 295 4.02 20.56 -4.70
N ALA A 296 2.84 21.21 -4.71
CA ALA A 296 1.56 20.51 -4.65
C ALA A 296 1.36 19.57 -5.86
N ALA A 297 1.61 20.08 -7.07
CA ALA A 297 1.55 19.29 -8.30
C ALA A 297 2.59 18.14 -8.31
N PHE A 298 3.80 18.40 -7.81
CA PHE A 298 4.82 17.37 -7.61
C PHE A 298 4.33 16.26 -6.67
N TRP A 299 3.79 16.60 -5.50
CA TRP A 299 3.30 15.62 -4.52
C TRP A 299 2.08 14.83 -5.00
N GLN A 300 1.19 15.45 -5.79
CA GLN A 300 0.08 14.76 -6.46
C GLN A 300 0.61 13.73 -7.47
N GLN A 301 1.51 14.13 -8.38
CA GLN A 301 2.09 13.21 -9.36
C GLN A 301 2.95 12.10 -8.72
N LEU A 302 3.67 12.42 -7.64
CA LEU A 302 4.52 11.48 -6.90
C LEU A 302 3.67 10.43 -6.18
N ALA A 303 2.56 10.85 -5.56
CA ALA A 303 1.65 9.92 -4.88
C ALA A 303 1.04 8.90 -5.85
N PHE A 304 0.75 9.26 -7.10
CA PHE A 304 0.34 8.28 -8.11
C PHE A 304 1.43 7.24 -8.40
N ILE A 305 2.71 7.62 -8.48
CA ILE A 305 3.81 6.64 -8.62
C ILE A 305 3.97 5.80 -7.35
N GLY A 306 3.84 6.41 -6.17
CA GLY A 306 3.87 5.71 -4.89
C GLY A 306 2.78 4.63 -4.77
N HIS A 307 1.60 4.90 -5.34
CA HIS A 307 0.48 3.96 -5.48
C HIS A 307 0.83 2.79 -6.43
N ASP A 308 1.32 3.07 -7.66
CA ASP A 308 1.76 2.02 -8.62
C ASP A 308 2.81 1.08 -7.99
N VAL A 309 3.79 1.67 -7.31
CA VAL A 309 4.87 0.98 -6.59
C VAL A 309 4.35 0.24 -5.35
N GLY A 310 3.33 0.80 -4.71
CA GLY A 310 2.59 0.19 -3.62
C GLY A 310 1.96 -1.15 -4.02
N HIS A 311 1.24 -1.18 -5.15
CA HIS A 311 0.68 -2.40 -5.72
C HIS A 311 1.70 -3.31 -6.42
N ASN A 312 2.97 -2.89 -6.53
CA ASN A 312 4.02 -3.61 -7.25
C ASN A 312 3.65 -3.78 -8.74
N ALA A 313 3.27 -2.67 -9.38
CA ALA A 313 2.82 -2.55 -10.78
C ALA A 313 3.80 -1.73 -11.66
N ILE A 314 5.08 -1.63 -11.25
CA ILE A 314 6.17 -1.06 -12.07
C ILE A 314 7.23 -2.12 -12.37
N SER A 315 7.99 -2.57 -11.37
CA SER A 315 8.98 -3.64 -11.53
C SER A 315 8.38 -5.04 -11.36
N HIS A 316 7.13 -5.14 -10.89
CA HIS A 316 6.42 -6.38 -10.54
C HIS A 316 7.11 -7.27 -9.49
N LYS A 317 8.23 -6.79 -8.92
CA LYS A 317 9.07 -7.52 -7.97
C LYS A 317 8.98 -6.82 -6.64
N LYS A 318 8.13 -7.36 -5.76
CA LYS A 318 7.76 -6.77 -4.46
C LYS A 318 8.92 -6.18 -3.65
N TRP A 319 10.11 -6.78 -3.69
CA TRP A 319 11.28 -6.24 -3.00
C TRP A 319 11.88 -5.00 -3.69
N LYS A 320 11.93 -4.95 -5.02
CA LYS A 320 12.42 -3.77 -5.78
C LYS A 320 11.49 -2.60 -5.58
N ASP A 321 10.22 -2.78 -5.93
CA ASP A 321 9.19 -1.75 -5.83
C ASP A 321 9.11 -1.21 -4.39
N THR A 322 9.02 -2.09 -3.37
CA THR A 322 8.99 -1.63 -1.96
C THR A 322 10.26 -0.87 -1.57
N THR A 323 11.46 -1.28 -2.01
CA THR A 323 12.71 -0.57 -1.68
C THR A 323 12.76 0.80 -2.34
N LEU A 324 12.43 0.90 -3.63
CA LEU A 324 12.44 2.16 -4.38
C LEU A 324 11.37 3.14 -3.89
N GLY A 325 10.16 2.64 -3.61
CA GLY A 325 9.07 3.47 -3.06
C GLY A 325 9.35 3.99 -1.66
N ILE A 326 10.09 3.25 -0.83
CA ILE A 326 10.58 3.78 0.45
C ILE A 326 11.69 4.81 0.22
N ILE A 327 12.71 4.51 -0.61
CA ILE A 327 13.84 5.42 -0.84
C ILE A 327 13.39 6.76 -1.44
N PHE A 328 12.57 6.74 -2.48
CA PHE A 328 12.15 7.96 -3.19
C PHE A 328 10.78 8.47 -2.74
N GLY A 329 9.79 7.59 -2.56
CA GLY A 329 8.42 7.96 -2.18
C GLY A 329 8.32 8.50 -0.76
N ASN A 330 8.87 7.81 0.25
CA ASN A 330 8.89 8.35 1.61
C ASN A 330 9.73 9.64 1.66
N THR A 331 10.97 9.62 1.11
CA THR A 331 11.89 10.77 1.23
C THR A 331 11.36 12.02 0.55
N LEU A 332 10.73 11.92 -0.63
CA LEU A 332 10.24 13.09 -1.37
C LEU A 332 8.77 13.44 -1.06
N GLY A 333 7.96 12.47 -0.64
CA GLY A 333 6.53 12.64 -0.40
C GLY A 333 6.13 12.79 1.08
N GLY A 334 6.86 12.15 1.99
CA GLY A 334 6.62 12.14 3.44
C GLY A 334 5.66 11.07 3.95
N ILE A 335 5.07 10.27 3.05
CA ILE A 335 4.10 9.21 3.39
C ILE A 335 4.88 7.88 3.47
N SER A 336 4.64 7.08 4.52
CA SER A 336 5.24 5.75 4.64
C SER A 336 4.58 4.77 3.67
N LEU A 337 5.38 4.21 2.75
CA LEU A 337 4.92 3.14 1.85
C LEU A 337 4.47 1.91 2.63
N GLY A 338 5.15 1.54 3.72
CA GLY A 338 4.77 0.41 4.56
C GLY A 338 3.41 0.60 5.24
N TRP A 339 3.16 1.79 5.80
CA TRP A 339 1.83 2.13 6.35
C TRP A 339 0.75 2.06 5.27
N TRP A 340 1.00 2.69 4.12
CA TRP A 340 0.05 2.71 3.02
C TRP A 340 -0.25 1.29 2.50
N LYS A 341 0.78 0.44 2.35
CA LYS A 341 0.62 -0.98 1.96
C LYS A 341 -0.03 -1.83 3.06
N HIS A 342 -0.10 -1.36 4.30
CA HIS A 342 -0.79 -2.04 5.40
C HIS A 342 -2.29 -1.68 5.43
N SER A 343 -2.64 -0.41 5.19
CA SER A 343 -4.03 0.08 5.12
C SER A 343 -4.69 -0.32 3.79
N HIS A 344 -4.13 0.16 2.68
CA HIS A 344 -4.79 0.15 1.37
C HIS A 344 -4.93 -1.27 0.77
N ASN A 345 -4.01 -2.19 1.09
CA ASN A 345 -4.17 -3.60 0.67
C ASN A 345 -5.20 -4.37 1.50
N VAL A 346 -5.75 -3.80 2.58
CA VAL A 346 -6.95 -4.31 3.26
C VAL A 346 -8.19 -3.74 2.58
N HIS A 347 -8.23 -2.43 2.33
CA HIS A 347 -9.27 -1.74 1.54
C HIS A 347 -9.55 -2.44 0.19
N HIS A 348 -8.52 -2.81 -0.57
CA HIS A 348 -8.67 -3.58 -1.83
C HIS A 348 -9.25 -5.01 -1.69
N ILE A 349 -9.33 -5.54 -0.47
CA ILE A 349 -9.86 -6.89 -0.19
C ILE A 349 -11.25 -6.82 0.44
N VAL A 350 -11.61 -5.73 1.13
CA VAL A 350 -12.90 -5.53 1.83
C VAL A 350 -13.43 -4.10 1.67
N CYS A 351 -13.35 -3.56 0.46
CA CYS A 351 -13.69 -2.17 0.16
C CYS A 351 -15.06 -1.77 0.70
N ASN A 352 -15.15 -0.64 1.42
CA ASN A 352 -16.35 -0.14 2.10
C ASN A 352 -16.98 -1.09 3.16
N SER A 353 -16.27 -2.12 3.62
CA SER A 353 -16.69 -2.89 4.79
C SER A 353 -16.59 -2.03 6.05
N VAL A 354 -17.71 -1.82 6.74
CA VAL A 354 -17.80 -0.93 7.91
C VAL A 354 -16.80 -1.30 9.01
N GLU A 355 -16.62 -2.59 9.27
CA GLU A 355 -15.76 -3.11 10.33
C GLU A 355 -14.32 -3.39 9.89
N HIS A 356 -14.13 -3.72 8.61
CA HIS A 356 -12.88 -4.30 8.12
C HIS A 356 -12.05 -3.36 7.23
N ASP A 357 -12.64 -2.33 6.63
CA ASP A 357 -11.95 -1.38 5.77
C ASP A 357 -11.38 -0.18 6.57
N PRO A 358 -10.05 -0.01 6.66
CA PRO A 358 -9.46 1.15 7.32
C PRO A 358 -9.62 2.45 6.54
N ASP A 359 -9.75 2.41 5.21
CA ASP A 359 -9.70 3.59 4.36
C ASP A 359 -11.04 4.37 4.35
N ILE A 360 -12.08 3.87 5.05
CA ILE A 360 -13.32 4.62 5.41
C ILE A 360 -13.50 4.88 6.93
N GLN A 361 -12.65 4.31 7.79
CA GLN A 361 -12.81 4.40 9.26
C GLN A 361 -12.24 5.70 9.84
N HIS A 362 -12.95 6.82 9.62
CA HIS A 362 -12.46 8.18 9.90
C HIS A 362 -12.96 8.81 11.22
N MET A 363 -13.66 8.04 12.05
CA MET A 363 -14.11 8.48 13.38
C MET A 363 -12.91 8.76 14.31
N PRO A 364 -12.91 9.86 15.10
CA PRO A 364 -14.05 10.73 15.41
C PRO A 364 -14.28 11.92 14.45
N ILE A 365 -13.50 12.05 13.37
CA ILE A 365 -13.49 13.26 12.54
C ILE A 365 -14.62 13.27 11.50
N MET A 366 -14.95 12.10 10.93
CA MET A 366 -15.90 11.95 9.83
C MET A 366 -16.51 10.55 9.84
N ALA A 367 -17.77 10.45 9.40
CA ALA A 367 -18.49 9.20 9.16
C ALA A 367 -18.82 9.12 7.66
N VAL A 368 -18.36 8.05 7.00
CA VAL A 368 -18.59 7.83 5.57
C VAL A 368 -20.02 7.36 5.30
N THR A 369 -20.54 6.47 6.14
CA THR A 369 -21.90 5.90 6.05
C THR A 369 -22.71 6.20 7.30
N ASP A 370 -24.04 6.18 7.21
CA ASP A 370 -24.94 6.25 8.37
C ASP A 370 -25.16 4.89 9.03
N GLU A 371 -24.69 3.80 8.41
CA GLU A 371 -24.74 2.44 8.97
C GLU A 371 -24.02 2.30 10.32
N ILE A 372 -23.02 3.13 10.62
CA ILE A 372 -22.39 3.17 11.95
C ILE A 372 -23.34 3.65 13.08
N PHE A 373 -24.52 4.14 12.72
CA PHE A 373 -25.60 4.54 13.62
C PHE A 373 -26.78 3.54 13.63
N ASP A 374 -26.79 2.52 12.77
CA ASP A 374 -27.79 1.43 12.84
C ASP A 374 -27.27 0.27 13.69
N ALA A 375 -27.48 0.40 15.00
CA ALA A 375 -27.17 -0.62 15.99
C ALA A 375 -27.75 -2.01 15.64
N ASN A 376 -28.84 -2.10 14.87
CA ASN A 376 -29.44 -3.40 14.53
C ASN A 376 -28.65 -4.12 13.43
N LYS A 377 -28.16 -3.39 12.41
CA LYS A 377 -27.31 -3.96 11.36
C LYS A 377 -25.99 -4.46 11.93
N LEU A 378 -25.33 -3.65 12.75
CA LEU A 378 -24.06 -3.98 13.41
C LEU A 378 -24.20 -5.19 14.36
N ASP A 379 -25.33 -5.30 15.08
CA ASP A 379 -25.63 -6.40 16.01
C ASP A 379 -25.92 -7.71 15.23
N ASN A 380 -26.65 -7.64 14.12
CA ASN A 380 -26.88 -8.77 13.22
C ASN A 380 -25.57 -9.32 12.59
N ALA A 381 -24.57 -8.45 12.37
CA ALA A 381 -23.25 -8.86 11.90
C ALA A 381 -22.32 -9.38 13.02
N GLY A 382 -22.75 -9.37 14.29
CA GLY A 382 -22.00 -9.90 15.43
C GLY A 382 -20.82 -9.02 15.87
N VAL A 383 -20.85 -7.74 15.54
CA VAL A 383 -19.72 -6.79 15.63
C VAL A 383 -20.06 -5.51 16.40
N TYR A 384 -21.30 -5.37 16.87
CA TYR A 384 -21.74 -4.31 17.78
C TYR A 384 -21.57 -4.70 19.24
N ASP A 385 -21.38 -3.70 20.10
CA ASP A 385 -21.55 -3.82 21.54
C ASP A 385 -22.44 -2.69 22.06
N LYS A 386 -23.54 -3.06 22.71
CA LYS A 386 -24.53 -2.15 23.29
C LYS A 386 -24.02 -1.46 24.56
N GLU A 387 -23.07 -2.05 25.29
CA GLU A 387 -22.43 -1.42 26.45
C GLU A 387 -21.41 -0.36 26.02
N GLN A 388 -20.75 -0.56 24.88
CA GLN A 388 -19.78 0.40 24.32
C GLN A 388 -20.37 1.36 23.27
N ASN A 389 -21.65 1.16 22.87
CA ASN A 389 -22.38 1.99 21.89
C ASN A 389 -21.58 2.16 20.58
N GLY A 390 -21.06 1.07 20.03
CA GLY A 390 -20.13 1.12 18.89
C GLY A 390 -19.79 -0.24 18.30
N PHE A 391 -18.92 -0.23 17.28
CA PHE A 391 -18.52 -1.41 16.52
C PHE A 391 -17.03 -1.74 16.67
N TRP A 392 -16.65 -2.99 16.44
CA TRP A 392 -15.26 -3.43 16.48
C TRP A 392 -14.55 -3.25 15.14
N SER A 393 -13.50 -2.42 15.10
CA SER A 393 -12.62 -2.33 13.93
C SER A 393 -11.56 -3.44 13.97
N THR A 394 -11.55 -4.31 12.94
CA THR A 394 -10.55 -5.40 12.84
C THR A 394 -9.18 -4.93 12.37
N TYR A 395 -9.08 -3.74 11.76
CA TYR A 395 -7.80 -3.12 11.42
C TYR A 395 -7.18 -2.39 12.62
N HIS A 396 -7.94 -1.52 13.28
CA HIS A 396 -7.45 -0.77 14.44
C HIS A 396 -7.43 -1.58 15.73
N MET A 397 -8.04 -2.76 15.76
CA MET A 397 -8.14 -3.67 16.91
C MET A 397 -8.66 -2.95 18.18
N LYS A 398 -9.73 -2.18 17.99
CA LYS A 398 -10.41 -1.39 19.02
C LYS A 398 -11.90 -1.24 18.70
N TRP A 399 -12.68 -0.94 19.73
CA TRP A 399 -14.03 -0.42 19.56
C TRP A 399 -14.01 1.02 19.04
N ILE A 400 -14.98 1.37 18.20
CA ILE A 400 -15.23 2.69 17.64
C ILE A 400 -16.69 3.06 17.95
N SER A 401 -16.89 4.11 18.73
CA SER A 401 -18.22 4.61 19.12
C SER A 401 -18.33 6.12 18.86
N PRO A 402 -19.53 6.64 18.51
CA PRO A 402 -19.76 8.07 18.30
C PRO A 402 -19.96 8.77 19.66
N ASP A 403 -18.89 9.38 20.18
CA ASP A 403 -18.99 10.27 21.35
C ASP A 403 -19.56 11.66 20.99
N LEU A 404 -19.73 12.53 21.99
CA LEU A 404 -20.24 13.89 21.79
C LEU A 404 -19.39 14.73 20.81
N PHE A 405 -18.07 14.54 20.83
CA PHE A 405 -17.13 15.25 19.96
C PHE A 405 -17.27 14.77 18.50
N SER A 406 -17.35 13.46 18.30
CA SER A 406 -17.63 12.82 17.01
C SER A 406 -18.96 13.29 16.45
N ARG A 407 -20.02 13.26 17.26
CA ARG A 407 -21.37 13.70 16.86
C ARG A 407 -21.38 15.16 16.43
N TYR A 408 -20.61 16.03 17.08
CA TYR A 408 -20.44 17.42 16.64
C TYR A 408 -19.75 17.52 15.28
N LEU A 409 -18.59 16.89 15.08
CA LEU A 409 -17.85 16.98 13.81
C LEU A 409 -18.63 16.36 12.63
N VAL A 410 -19.16 15.15 12.81
CA VAL A 410 -19.98 14.46 11.81
C VAL A 410 -21.23 15.28 11.46
N SER A 411 -21.88 15.92 12.44
CA SER A 411 -23.03 16.81 12.20
C SER A 411 -22.72 17.97 11.24
N TYR A 412 -21.46 18.35 11.03
CA TYR A 412 -21.05 19.42 10.11
C TYR A 412 -20.10 18.95 9.00
N GLN A 413 -19.86 17.65 8.84
CA GLN A 413 -18.82 17.12 7.95
C GLN A 413 -18.94 17.56 6.48
N HIS A 414 -20.16 17.79 5.99
CA HIS A 414 -20.41 18.30 4.63
C HIS A 414 -19.92 19.74 4.39
N TRP A 415 -19.73 20.54 5.46
CA TRP A 415 -19.04 21.83 5.39
C TRP A 415 -17.55 21.71 5.72
N LEU A 416 -17.19 20.79 6.61
CA LEU A 416 -15.81 20.60 7.07
C LEU A 416 -14.95 19.78 6.09
N PHE A 417 -15.54 19.05 5.14
CA PHE A 417 -14.84 18.12 4.24
C PHE A 417 -13.65 18.77 3.51
N TYR A 418 -13.87 19.82 2.72
CA TYR A 418 -12.78 20.46 1.99
C TYR A 418 -11.72 21.12 2.91
N PRO A 419 -12.09 21.83 4.00
CA PRO A 419 -11.14 22.24 5.04
C PRO A 419 -10.31 21.10 5.64
N ILE A 420 -10.91 19.93 5.90
CA ILE A 420 -10.20 18.74 6.40
C ILE A 420 -9.27 18.18 5.32
N MET A 421 -9.73 18.02 4.08
CA MET A 421 -8.90 17.53 2.96
C MET A 421 -7.70 18.43 2.67
N ALA A 422 -7.82 19.75 2.88
CA ALA A 422 -6.71 20.69 2.76
C ALA A 422 -5.60 20.49 3.81
N VAL A 423 -5.87 19.79 4.91
CA VAL A 423 -4.87 19.44 5.96
C VAL A 423 -4.67 17.93 6.15
N ALA A 424 -5.45 17.09 5.49
CA ALA A 424 -5.43 15.62 5.64
C ALA A 424 -4.04 15.01 5.41
N ARG A 425 -3.22 15.62 4.55
CA ARG A 425 -1.83 15.21 4.30
C ARG A 425 -0.97 15.16 5.58
N PHE A 426 -1.22 16.06 6.55
CA PHE A 426 -0.51 16.03 7.84
C PHE A 426 -0.88 14.80 8.69
N ASN A 427 -2.12 14.31 8.60
CA ASN A 427 -2.49 13.04 9.23
C ASN A 427 -1.72 11.87 8.59
N LEU A 428 -1.58 11.81 7.26
CA LEU A 428 -0.82 10.75 6.58
C LEU A 428 0.64 10.68 7.06
N TYR A 429 1.26 11.83 7.35
CA TYR A 429 2.59 11.90 7.96
C TYR A 429 2.61 11.32 9.37
N ILE A 430 1.64 11.70 10.21
CA ILE A 430 1.48 11.18 11.58
C ILE A 430 1.28 9.67 11.56
N GLN A 431 0.39 9.14 10.69
CA GLN A 431 0.16 7.71 10.56
C GLN A 431 1.43 6.95 10.12
N GLY A 432 2.21 7.50 9.19
CA GLY A 432 3.49 6.93 8.78
C GLY A 432 4.50 6.82 9.93
N PHE A 433 4.64 7.87 10.75
CA PHE A 433 5.50 7.81 11.94
C PHE A 433 4.97 6.87 13.02
N ILE A 434 3.65 6.81 13.26
CA ILE A 434 3.02 5.86 14.19
C ILE A 434 3.26 4.42 13.75
N TYR A 435 3.08 4.10 12.47
CA TYR A 435 3.35 2.78 11.89
C TYR A 435 4.81 2.36 12.13
N VAL A 436 5.77 3.23 11.78
CA VAL A 436 7.21 2.94 11.98
C VAL A 436 7.56 2.79 13.46
N ALA A 437 6.98 3.59 14.36
CA ALA A 437 7.19 3.50 15.80
C ALA A 437 6.56 2.23 16.43
N THR A 438 5.49 1.70 15.83
CA THR A 438 4.75 0.53 16.33
C THR A 438 5.05 -0.78 15.61
N ALA A 439 5.80 -0.78 14.50
CA ALA A 439 6.12 -1.96 13.68
C ALA A 439 6.79 -3.11 14.45
N TRP A 440 7.34 -2.89 15.65
CA TRP A 440 7.79 -3.96 16.54
C TRP A 440 6.64 -4.87 17.04
N LYS A 441 5.43 -4.31 17.19
CA LYS A 441 4.20 -5.03 17.56
C LYS A 441 3.58 -5.81 16.41
N GLN A 442 3.96 -5.56 15.16
CA GLN A 442 3.36 -6.21 13.99
C GLN A 442 3.97 -7.60 13.77
N ASP A 443 3.14 -8.63 13.61
CA ASP A 443 3.60 -10.00 13.38
C ASP A 443 4.38 -10.14 12.05
N ALA A 444 4.04 -9.31 11.06
CA ALA A 444 4.61 -9.34 9.72
C ALA A 444 6.12 -9.08 9.69
N TRP A 445 6.91 -10.15 9.50
CA TRP A 445 8.36 -10.12 9.25
C TRP A 445 8.78 -9.08 8.21
N PHE A 446 7.96 -8.90 7.16
CA PHE A 446 8.21 -7.98 6.06
C PHE A 446 8.26 -6.51 6.54
N ALA A 447 7.37 -6.10 7.45
CA ALA A 447 7.37 -4.73 8.00
C ALA A 447 8.64 -4.48 8.85
N LYS A 448 8.97 -5.44 9.72
CA LYS A 448 10.18 -5.41 10.57
C LYS A 448 11.48 -5.33 9.75
N ARG A 449 11.52 -5.92 8.54
CA ARG A 449 12.67 -5.81 7.62
C ARG A 449 12.93 -4.37 7.15
N PHE A 450 11.88 -3.60 6.86
CA PHE A 450 12.01 -2.27 6.25
C PHE A 450 11.92 -1.10 7.23
N GLN A 451 11.45 -1.32 8.47
CA GLN A 451 11.26 -0.29 9.52
C GLN A 451 12.39 0.76 9.63
N LYS A 452 13.67 0.34 9.59
CA LYS A 452 14.80 1.28 9.68
C LYS A 452 14.94 2.17 8.44
N LEU A 453 14.70 1.63 7.25
CA LEU A 453 14.74 2.38 6.00
C LEU A 453 13.57 3.37 5.94
N GLU A 454 12.38 2.94 6.34
CA GLU A 454 11.20 3.81 6.51
C GLU A 454 11.49 4.97 7.47
N PHE A 455 12.08 4.69 8.64
CA PHE A 455 12.43 5.72 9.61
C PHE A 455 13.39 6.77 9.04
N PHE A 456 14.52 6.36 8.47
CA PHE A 456 15.53 7.32 7.96
C PHE A 456 15.05 8.11 6.74
N THR A 457 14.18 7.53 5.89
CA THR A 457 13.61 8.23 4.73
C THR A 457 12.54 9.24 5.13
N LEU A 458 11.68 8.92 6.11
CA LEU A 458 10.74 9.89 6.70
C LEU A 458 11.45 11.03 7.46
N VAL A 459 12.52 10.73 8.19
CA VAL A 459 13.38 11.77 8.80
C VAL A 459 14.05 12.61 7.72
N GLY A 460 14.49 11.99 6.61
CA GLY A 460 15.01 12.69 5.43
C GLY A 460 14.00 13.68 4.83
N PHE A 461 12.74 13.26 4.68
CA PHE A 461 11.64 14.12 4.24
C PHE A 461 11.46 15.35 5.14
N VAL A 462 11.28 15.11 6.45
CA VAL A 462 11.12 16.20 7.43
C VAL A 462 12.32 17.15 7.40
N THR A 463 13.53 16.61 7.21
CA THR A 463 14.77 17.40 7.15
C THR A 463 14.80 18.32 5.92
N TRP A 464 14.68 17.80 4.69
CA TRP A 464 14.79 18.67 3.50
C TRP A 464 13.63 19.66 3.40
N LEU A 465 12.40 19.24 3.77
CA LEU A 465 11.25 20.15 3.76
C LEU A 465 11.42 21.28 4.77
N SER A 466 11.91 20.98 5.98
CA SER A 466 12.20 22.00 6.99
C SER A 466 13.30 22.96 6.52
N LEU A 467 14.32 22.49 5.80
CA LEU A 467 15.38 23.33 5.23
C LEU A 467 14.85 24.23 4.11
N LEU A 468 14.10 23.67 3.14
CA LEU A 468 13.48 24.44 2.06
C LEU A 468 12.53 25.53 2.60
N VAL A 469 11.73 25.19 3.60
CA VAL A 469 10.82 26.15 4.24
C VAL A 469 11.61 27.20 5.03
N SER A 470 12.62 26.80 5.80
CA SER A 470 13.42 27.75 6.60
C SER A 470 14.20 28.75 5.77
N ALA A 471 14.50 28.45 4.50
CA ALA A 471 15.13 29.37 3.57
C ALA A 471 14.26 30.57 3.15
N MET A 472 12.94 30.55 3.38
CA MET A 472 12.08 31.70 3.04
C MET A 472 12.31 32.90 3.98
N PRO A 473 12.25 34.15 3.49
CA PRO A 473 12.68 35.34 4.26
C PRO A 473 11.87 35.65 5.52
N THR A 474 10.56 35.36 5.53
CA THR A 474 9.67 35.73 6.63
C THR A 474 8.88 34.53 7.16
N ALA A 475 8.62 34.49 8.47
CA ALA A 475 7.79 33.44 9.08
C ALA A 475 6.38 33.37 8.47
N GLY A 476 5.81 34.50 8.05
CA GLY A 476 4.54 34.54 7.32
C GLY A 476 4.59 33.85 5.96
N GLU A 477 5.68 34.01 5.19
CA GLU A 477 5.88 33.26 3.95
C GLU A 477 6.02 31.75 4.21
N ARG A 478 6.75 31.35 5.27
CA ARG A 478 6.92 29.94 5.65
C ARG A 478 5.60 29.23 5.90
N VAL A 479 4.73 29.85 6.70
CA VAL A 479 3.39 29.32 7.00
C VAL A 479 2.50 29.32 5.75
N GLN A 480 2.50 30.39 4.97
CA GLN A 480 1.68 30.47 3.76
C GLN A 480 2.09 29.44 2.69
N TRP A 481 3.39 29.26 2.44
CA TRP A 481 3.89 28.27 1.49
C TRP A 481 3.56 26.83 1.93
N LEU A 482 3.69 26.51 3.23
CA LEU A 482 3.29 25.22 3.77
C LEU A 482 1.79 24.97 3.59
N LEU A 483 0.94 25.91 4.00
CA LEU A 483 -0.51 25.76 3.87
C LEU A 483 -0.96 25.66 2.40
N ILE A 484 -0.40 26.46 1.49
CA ILE A 484 -0.74 26.42 0.05
C ILE A 484 -0.31 25.08 -0.57
N SER A 485 0.92 24.61 -0.31
CA SER A 485 1.42 23.36 -0.90
C SER A 485 0.65 22.13 -0.41
N HIS A 486 0.26 22.10 0.86
CA HIS A 486 -0.51 20.98 1.42
C HIS A 486 -1.99 21.05 1.04
N ALA A 487 -2.60 22.24 1.04
CA ALA A 487 -4.00 22.42 0.65
C ALA A 487 -4.27 22.08 -0.82
N LEU A 488 -3.36 22.48 -1.73
CA LEU A 488 -3.49 22.14 -3.16
C LEU A 488 -3.18 20.65 -3.41
N ALA A 489 -2.25 20.04 -2.67
CA ALA A 489 -2.09 18.57 -2.67
C ALA A 489 -3.31 17.85 -2.04
N GLY A 490 -4.16 18.57 -1.31
CA GLY A 490 -5.47 18.14 -0.83
C GLY A 490 -6.40 17.66 -1.95
N TRP A 491 -6.26 18.17 -3.18
CA TRP A 491 -7.04 17.76 -4.36
C TRP A 491 -7.03 16.23 -4.60
N LEU A 492 -5.88 15.58 -4.39
CA LEU A 492 -5.77 14.13 -4.55
C LEU A 492 -6.60 13.37 -3.52
N HIS A 493 -6.67 13.86 -2.29
CA HIS A 493 -7.46 13.25 -1.22
C HIS A 493 -8.95 13.35 -1.57
N VAL A 494 -9.40 14.53 -2.04
CA VAL A 494 -10.77 14.74 -2.56
C VAL A 494 -11.11 13.71 -3.65
N GLN A 495 -10.23 13.52 -4.65
CA GLN A 495 -10.46 12.55 -5.73
C GLN A 495 -10.60 11.10 -5.24
N ILE A 496 -9.79 10.69 -4.26
CA ILE A 496 -9.87 9.33 -3.70
C ILE A 496 -11.18 9.19 -2.90
N CYS A 497 -11.48 10.13 -2.00
CA CYS A 497 -12.71 10.11 -1.19
C CYS A 497 -13.99 10.12 -2.03
N ILE A 498 -14.04 10.91 -3.12
CA ILE A 498 -15.13 10.90 -4.11
C ILE A 498 -15.50 9.48 -4.52
N SER A 499 -14.50 8.64 -4.77
CA SER A 499 -14.68 7.39 -5.48
C SER A 499 -15.20 6.23 -4.61
N HIS A 500 -15.35 6.47 -3.30
CA HIS A 500 -15.72 5.48 -2.28
C HIS A 500 -16.77 5.99 -1.29
N PHE A 501 -16.74 7.27 -0.90
CA PHE A 501 -17.52 7.79 0.24
C PHE A 501 -19.03 7.96 -0.01
N THR A 502 -19.49 7.77 -1.25
CA THR A 502 -20.91 7.76 -1.63
C THR A 502 -21.37 6.41 -2.16
N MET A 503 -20.45 5.45 -2.22
CA MET A 503 -20.71 4.09 -2.69
C MET A 503 -21.28 3.24 -1.56
N ASP A 504 -21.87 2.10 -1.93
CA ASP A 504 -22.51 1.22 -0.96
C ASP A 504 -21.48 0.76 0.10
N THR A 505 -21.92 0.73 1.36
CA THR A 505 -21.21 0.09 2.48
C THR A 505 -21.88 -1.23 2.83
N TYR A 506 -21.13 -2.12 3.49
CA TYR A 506 -21.67 -3.38 3.97
C TYR A 506 -21.05 -3.81 5.30
N HIS A 507 -21.78 -4.67 6.01
CA HIS A 507 -21.38 -5.22 7.30
C HIS A 507 -20.81 -6.63 7.20
N GLY A 508 -19.79 -6.92 7.99
CA GLY A 508 -19.24 -8.25 8.18
C GLY A 508 -18.61 -8.83 6.92
N HIS A 509 -19.08 -9.99 6.48
CA HIS A 509 -18.39 -10.81 5.48
C HIS A 509 -19.20 -10.95 4.19
N ALA A 510 -18.83 -10.22 3.15
CA ALA A 510 -19.26 -10.47 1.76
C ALA A 510 -18.44 -11.59 1.08
N TYR A 511 -18.75 -11.90 -0.18
CA TYR A 511 -18.18 -12.95 -1.04
C TYR A 511 -18.57 -14.39 -0.66
N ASN A 512 -19.80 -14.60 -0.18
CA ASN A 512 -20.31 -15.94 0.18
C ASN A 512 -21.28 -16.56 -0.84
N GLY A 513 -21.84 -15.76 -1.74
CA GLY A 513 -22.85 -16.21 -2.70
C GLY A 513 -22.83 -15.45 -4.02
N ALA A 514 -23.84 -15.72 -4.85
CA ALA A 514 -23.92 -15.17 -6.21
C ALA A 514 -24.34 -13.70 -6.26
N ASP A 515 -24.90 -13.14 -5.19
CA ASP A 515 -25.37 -11.74 -5.15
C ASP A 515 -24.29 -10.78 -4.60
N ASP A 516 -23.48 -11.26 -3.65
CA ASP A 516 -22.38 -10.55 -2.99
C ASP A 516 -21.00 -10.96 -3.51
N ASP A 517 -20.91 -11.43 -4.77
CA ASP A 517 -19.65 -11.89 -5.37
C ASP A 517 -18.59 -10.79 -5.47
N TRP A 518 -17.31 -11.20 -5.49
CA TRP A 518 -16.19 -10.25 -5.38
C TRP A 518 -16.17 -9.19 -6.49
N PHE A 519 -16.58 -9.53 -7.72
CA PHE A 519 -16.61 -8.60 -8.85
C PHE A 519 -17.73 -7.57 -8.67
N LYS A 520 -18.94 -8.03 -8.32
CA LYS A 520 -20.07 -7.12 -8.06
C LYS A 520 -19.77 -6.19 -6.91
N MET A 521 -19.23 -6.70 -5.82
CA MET A 521 -18.86 -5.89 -4.66
C MET A 521 -17.88 -4.78 -5.03
N GLN A 522 -16.82 -5.02 -5.81
CA GLN A 522 -15.93 -3.92 -6.25
C GLN A 522 -16.66 -2.87 -7.11
N CYS A 523 -17.73 -3.26 -7.82
CA CYS A 523 -18.57 -2.34 -8.60
C CYS A 523 -19.64 -1.60 -7.77
N PHE A 524 -20.10 -2.18 -6.65
CA PHE A 524 -21.00 -1.53 -5.68
C PHE A 524 -20.26 -0.55 -4.78
N THR A 525 -19.01 -0.86 -4.40
CA THR A 525 -18.23 -0.12 -3.39
C THR A 525 -17.28 0.93 -3.99
N THR A 526 -17.18 1.03 -5.32
CA THR A 526 -16.30 2.00 -6.01
C THR A 526 -16.97 2.63 -7.22
N MET A 527 -16.59 3.88 -7.55
CA MET A 527 -17.04 4.56 -8.77
C MET A 527 -15.89 5.13 -9.59
N ASN A 528 -16.17 5.36 -10.88
CA ASN A 528 -15.28 6.06 -11.79
C ASN A 528 -15.63 7.54 -11.93
N VAL A 529 -14.64 8.34 -12.33
CA VAL A 529 -14.82 9.74 -12.71
C VAL A 529 -14.60 9.87 -14.22
N ASP A 530 -15.66 10.10 -14.99
CA ASP A 530 -15.51 10.29 -16.44
C ASP A 530 -14.74 11.59 -16.72
N SER A 531 -13.74 11.45 -17.58
CA SER A 531 -12.78 12.49 -17.89
C SER A 531 -12.20 12.27 -19.28
N TRP A 532 -11.97 13.36 -20.00
CA TRP A 532 -11.41 13.30 -21.35
C TRP A 532 -9.93 12.92 -21.27
N ARG A 533 -9.43 12.15 -22.24
CA ARG A 533 -8.09 11.52 -22.21
C ARG A 533 -6.90 12.47 -21.94
N TRP A 534 -7.03 13.76 -22.25
CA TRP A 534 -5.99 14.77 -21.95
C TRP A 534 -5.91 15.13 -20.46
N PHE A 535 -7.00 14.93 -19.70
CA PHE A 535 -7.08 15.17 -18.26
C PHE A 535 -6.60 13.98 -17.42
N ASP A 536 -6.27 12.84 -18.06
CA ASP A 536 -5.64 11.66 -17.43
C ASP A 536 -4.31 12.01 -16.72
N PHE A 537 -3.65 13.10 -17.10
CA PHE A 537 -2.51 13.64 -16.38
C PHE A 537 -2.88 14.11 -14.96
N VAL A 538 -4.03 14.79 -14.79
CA VAL A 538 -4.45 15.39 -13.51
C VAL A 538 -4.99 14.31 -12.57
N HIS A 539 -5.84 13.41 -13.08
CA HIS A 539 -6.39 12.31 -12.28
C HIS A 539 -5.43 11.12 -12.10
N GLY A 540 -4.40 11.03 -12.93
CA GLY A 540 -3.27 10.13 -12.74
C GLY A 540 -3.56 8.65 -12.95
N GLY A 541 -4.73 8.26 -13.45
CA GLY A 541 -5.20 6.87 -13.52
C GLY A 541 -6.21 6.53 -12.41
N LEU A 542 -6.21 7.29 -11.31
CA LEU A 542 -7.10 7.09 -10.16
C LEU A 542 -8.52 7.65 -10.36
N GLN A 543 -8.92 7.91 -11.61
CA GLN A 543 -10.32 8.09 -12.02
C GLN A 543 -11.00 6.77 -12.42
N PHE A 544 -10.23 5.67 -12.51
CA PHE A 544 -10.71 4.34 -12.88
C PHE A 544 -10.67 3.40 -11.66
N GLN A 545 -11.36 3.76 -10.57
CA GLN A 545 -11.33 2.94 -9.35
C GLN A 545 -11.98 1.57 -9.53
N ILE A 546 -13.02 1.45 -10.35
CA ILE A 546 -13.68 0.16 -10.63
C ILE A 546 -12.66 -0.81 -11.25
N GLU A 547 -12.00 -0.42 -12.34
CA GLU A 547 -10.96 -1.25 -12.96
C GLU A 547 -9.72 -1.41 -12.10
N HIS A 548 -9.41 -0.44 -11.25
CA HIS A 548 -8.27 -0.51 -10.33
C HIS A 548 -8.53 -1.52 -9.20
N HIS A 549 -9.69 -1.50 -8.55
CA HIS A 549 -10.06 -2.49 -7.53
C HIS A 549 -10.23 -3.88 -8.13
N LEU A 550 -10.87 -3.98 -9.30
CA LEU A 550 -10.96 -5.23 -10.04
C LEU A 550 -9.58 -5.79 -10.43
N TYR A 551 -8.59 -4.94 -10.74
CA TYR A 551 -7.27 -5.34 -11.22
C TYR A 551 -6.10 -4.51 -10.61
N PRO A 552 -5.79 -4.62 -9.29
CA PRO A 552 -4.90 -3.65 -8.60
C PRO A 552 -3.45 -3.65 -9.09
N ARG A 553 -3.01 -4.74 -9.71
CA ARG A 553 -1.66 -4.89 -10.31
C ARG A 553 -1.60 -4.57 -11.81
N LEU A 554 -2.69 -4.10 -12.41
CA LEU A 554 -2.71 -3.63 -13.80
C LEU A 554 -1.98 -2.26 -13.88
N PRO A 555 -0.93 -2.09 -14.69
CA PRO A 555 -0.25 -0.81 -14.84
C PRO A 555 -1.22 0.28 -15.31
N ARG A 556 -1.32 1.38 -14.54
CA ARG A 556 -2.42 2.36 -14.66
C ARG A 556 -2.65 2.99 -16.04
N HIS A 557 -1.63 3.00 -16.91
CA HIS A 557 -1.77 3.49 -18.28
C HIS A 557 -2.71 2.62 -19.14
N ASN A 558 -3.02 1.39 -18.69
CA ASN A 558 -3.93 0.45 -19.33
C ASN A 558 -5.34 0.40 -18.71
N LEU A 559 -5.61 1.11 -17.60
CA LEU A 559 -6.94 1.13 -16.94
C LEU A 559 -8.05 1.62 -17.88
N ARG A 560 -7.76 2.62 -18.73
CA ARG A 560 -8.70 3.13 -19.73
C ARG A 560 -9.08 2.08 -20.79
N GLU A 561 -8.19 1.13 -21.08
CA GLU A 561 -8.46 -0.01 -21.98
C GLU A 561 -9.21 -1.14 -21.24
N ALA A 562 -8.92 -1.37 -19.95
CA ALA A 562 -9.71 -2.29 -19.13
C ALA A 562 -11.17 -1.84 -18.98
N ARG A 563 -11.41 -0.53 -18.84
CA ARG A 563 -12.75 0.08 -18.83
C ARG A 563 -13.56 -0.23 -20.08
N ALA A 564 -12.91 -0.32 -21.24
CA ALA A 564 -13.56 -0.68 -22.49
C ALA A 564 -14.03 -2.15 -22.53
N LEU A 565 -13.60 -3.00 -21.59
CA LEU A 565 -14.06 -4.37 -21.40
C LEU A 565 -15.03 -4.51 -20.21
N VAL A 566 -14.73 -3.84 -19.09
CA VAL A 566 -15.54 -3.91 -17.85
C VAL A 566 -16.88 -3.21 -18.02
N LYS A 567 -16.93 -1.97 -18.54
CA LYS A 567 -18.20 -1.22 -18.63
C LYS A 567 -19.27 -1.94 -19.48
N PRO A 568 -18.96 -2.51 -20.67
CA PRO A 568 -19.94 -3.29 -21.43
C PRO A 568 -20.40 -4.58 -20.71
N PHE A 569 -19.52 -5.23 -19.93
CA PHE A 569 -19.89 -6.39 -19.14
C PHE A 569 -20.90 -6.04 -18.04
N CYS A 570 -20.65 -4.97 -17.27
CA CYS A 570 -21.57 -4.55 -16.21
C CYS A 570 -22.95 -4.18 -16.79
N VAL A 571 -23.00 -3.52 -17.94
CA VAL A 571 -24.25 -3.25 -18.68
C VAL A 571 -24.96 -4.54 -19.13
N LYS A 572 -24.23 -5.55 -19.66
CA LYS A 572 -24.82 -6.85 -20.04
C LYS A 572 -25.49 -7.54 -18.85
N TRP A 573 -24.80 -7.56 -17.70
CA TRP A 573 -25.21 -8.35 -16.53
C TRP A 573 -26.00 -7.56 -15.48
N ASN A 574 -26.39 -6.31 -15.79
CA ASN A 574 -27.10 -5.41 -14.87
C ASN A 574 -26.38 -5.26 -13.51
N VAL A 575 -25.04 -5.23 -13.54
CA VAL A 575 -24.22 -4.82 -12.39
C VAL A 575 -24.09 -3.30 -12.45
N PRO A 576 -24.27 -2.55 -11.34
CA PRO A 576 -24.01 -1.12 -11.34
C PRO A 576 -22.60 -0.81 -11.84
N TYR A 577 -22.48 0.31 -12.55
CA TYR A 577 -21.22 0.87 -12.98
C TYR A 577 -21.35 2.38 -12.80
N HIS A 578 -21.08 2.85 -11.59
CA HIS A 578 -21.26 4.26 -11.26
C HIS A 578 -20.12 5.07 -11.86
N GLU A 579 -20.47 6.07 -12.66
CA GLU A 579 -19.51 6.89 -13.36
C GLU A 579 -20.10 8.27 -13.67
N LEU A 580 -19.52 9.31 -13.06
CA LEU A 580 -19.98 10.69 -13.15
C LEU A 580 -18.85 11.63 -13.57
N GLY A 581 -19.18 12.81 -14.09
CA GLY A 581 -18.20 13.87 -14.30
C GLY A 581 -17.72 14.44 -12.96
N PHE A 582 -16.46 14.87 -12.86
CA PHE A 582 -15.84 15.29 -11.58
C PHE A 582 -16.64 16.33 -10.78
N VAL A 583 -17.41 17.21 -11.43
CA VAL A 583 -18.29 18.17 -10.75
C VAL A 583 -19.46 17.47 -10.08
N ASP A 584 -20.15 16.59 -10.80
CA ASP A 584 -21.31 15.85 -10.30
C ASP A 584 -20.90 14.89 -9.18
N SER A 585 -19.73 14.24 -9.31
CA SER A 585 -19.13 13.43 -8.23
C SER A 585 -18.87 14.23 -6.94
N ASN A 586 -18.48 15.51 -7.04
CA ASN A 586 -18.33 16.38 -5.87
C ASN A 586 -19.69 16.78 -5.27
N LEU A 587 -20.71 17.01 -6.11
CA LEU A 587 -22.07 17.33 -5.64
C LEU A 587 -22.69 16.14 -4.90
N GLU A 588 -22.51 14.92 -5.42
CA GLU A 588 -22.94 13.68 -4.78
C GLU A 588 -22.19 13.46 -3.46
N LEU A 589 -20.87 13.65 -3.43
CA LEU A 589 -20.06 13.54 -2.19
C LEU A 589 -20.57 14.47 -1.08
N VAL A 590 -20.83 15.74 -1.40
CA VAL A 590 -21.37 16.70 -0.42
C VAL A 590 -22.80 16.34 -0.01
N ALA A 591 -23.61 15.74 -0.90
CA ALA A 591 -24.95 15.26 -0.58
C ALA A 591 -24.95 14.03 0.33
N GLY A 592 -24.12 13.02 0.05
CA GLY A 592 -23.96 11.82 0.88
C GLY A 592 -23.43 12.15 2.27
N LEU A 593 -22.33 12.90 2.35
CA LEU A 593 -21.79 13.40 3.62
C LEU A 593 -22.80 14.24 4.41
N LYS A 594 -23.73 14.93 3.74
CA LYS A 594 -24.84 15.66 4.37
C LYS A 594 -25.95 14.73 4.86
N SER A 595 -26.28 13.66 4.12
CA SER A 595 -27.24 12.65 4.56
C SER A 595 -26.79 12.00 5.87
N VAL A 596 -25.55 11.52 5.92
CA VAL A 596 -24.93 10.92 7.12
C VAL A 596 -24.84 11.94 8.27
N ALA A 597 -24.54 13.20 7.98
CA ALA A 597 -24.55 14.27 8.97
C ALA A 597 -25.95 14.54 9.57
N MET A 598 -27.03 14.36 8.80
CA MET A 598 -28.39 14.45 9.32
C MET A 598 -28.76 13.24 10.18
N LYS A 599 -28.37 12.03 9.76
CA LYS A 599 -28.55 10.80 10.53
C LYS A 599 -27.83 10.83 11.89
N CYS A 600 -26.61 11.36 11.93
CA CYS A 600 -25.87 11.56 13.18
C CYS A 600 -26.55 12.57 14.15
N ARG A 601 -27.35 13.50 13.63
CA ARG A 601 -28.18 14.41 14.45
C ARG A 601 -29.41 13.68 15.00
N GLU A 602 -30.07 12.88 14.16
CA GLU A 602 -31.21 12.01 14.52
C GLU A 602 -30.84 10.93 15.55
N TYR A 603 -29.62 10.38 15.50
CA TYR A 603 -29.15 9.35 16.42
C TYR A 603 -29.13 9.84 17.88
N GLY A 604 -29.97 9.22 18.72
CA GLY A 604 -30.01 9.45 20.15
C GLY A 604 -28.93 8.63 20.86
N LEU A 605 -27.98 9.32 21.50
CA LEU A 605 -27.04 8.66 22.41
C LEU A 605 -27.83 8.16 23.63
N GLY A 606 -27.88 6.85 23.86
CA GLY A 606 -28.69 6.25 24.93
C GLY A 606 -28.24 6.67 26.33
N GLY A 607 -28.79 7.78 26.85
CA GLY A 607 -28.44 8.37 28.15
C GLY A 607 -27.66 9.69 28.08
N ILE A 608 -27.35 10.21 26.89
CA ILE A 608 -26.78 11.56 26.71
C ILE A 608 -27.69 12.33 25.74
N GLY A 609 -28.12 13.52 26.12
CA GLY A 609 -29.13 14.28 25.37
C GLY A 609 -28.76 14.64 23.92
N GLY A 610 -29.71 15.26 23.21
CA GLY A 610 -29.45 15.91 21.95
C GLY A 610 -28.30 16.93 22.05
N PHE A 611 -27.72 17.35 20.93
CA PHE A 611 -26.64 18.37 20.98
C PHE A 611 -27.07 19.62 21.77
N LYS A 612 -28.35 20.01 21.69
CA LYS A 612 -28.96 21.12 22.45
C LYS A 612 -29.03 20.92 23.98
N GLU A 613 -28.88 19.69 24.45
CA GLU A 613 -28.85 19.31 25.88
C GLU A 613 -27.41 18.97 26.33
N SER A 614 -26.40 19.23 25.49
CA SER A 614 -25.00 19.00 25.83
C SER A 614 -24.36 20.23 26.48
N GLN A 615 -23.45 20.02 27.43
CA GLN A 615 -22.67 21.08 28.07
C GLN A 615 -21.84 21.92 27.08
N ILE A 616 -21.54 21.37 25.88
CA ILE A 616 -20.89 22.11 24.79
C ILE A 616 -21.85 23.14 24.19
N TYR A 617 -23.12 22.80 23.99
CA TYR A 617 -24.14 23.74 23.53
C TYR A 617 -24.51 24.76 24.62
N GLU A 618 -24.58 24.36 25.89
CA GLU A 618 -24.72 25.32 26.99
C GLU A 618 -23.55 26.31 27.01
N GLY A 619 -22.30 25.82 26.94
CA GLY A 619 -21.11 26.68 26.88
C GLY A 619 -21.03 27.60 25.66
N LEU A 620 -21.59 27.18 24.51
CA LEU A 620 -21.70 28.02 23.31
C LEU A 620 -22.82 29.07 23.38
N ASN A 621 -23.87 28.84 24.16
CA ASN A 621 -24.99 29.79 24.36
C ASN A 621 -24.84 30.63 25.64
N ALA A 622 -23.88 30.33 26.51
CA ALA A 622 -23.55 31.09 27.71
C ALA A 622 -22.85 32.45 27.45
N ILE A 623 -22.72 32.85 26.18
CA ILE A 623 -22.23 34.17 25.76
C ILE A 623 -23.43 35.00 25.31
N GLY A 624 -24.09 35.64 26.28
CA GLY A 624 -25.18 36.61 26.11
C GLY A 624 -24.98 37.81 27.01
#